data_AF-A0A659UJX2-F1
#
_entry.id   AF-A0A659UJX2-F1
#
_cell.length_a   1.000
_cell.length_b   1.000
_cell.length_c   1.000
_cell.angle_alpha   90.00
_cell.angle_beta   90.00
_cell.angle_gamma   90.00
#
_symmetry.space_group_name_H-M   'P 1'
#
loop_
_entity.id
_entity.type
_entity.pdbx_description
1 polymer ?
#
loop_
_entity_poly.entity_id
_entity_poly.type
_entity_poly.pdbx_seq_one_letter_code
_entity_poly.pdbx_strand_id
1 'polypeptide(L)'
;TDIKSAKGKKLGYADPDSTSGYLIPLTQIPKDTGASNETFFGSTQFNGGHENNVLAVRDGKVDVAVDDSSGIGDFKNGYTSGTFHKEVAKGAVDPNDFVEVWRSGLIP
;
A
#
# COMPACT_ATOMS: atom_id res chain seq x y z
N THR A 1 -0.18 7.64 -12.30
CA THR A 1 -0.54 6.20 -12.29
C THR A 1 -1.63 6.01 -11.27
N ASP A 2 -2.70 5.28 -11.58
CA ASP A 2 -3.83 5.04 -10.67
C ASP A 2 -3.97 3.54 -10.34
N ILE A 3 -4.87 3.19 -9.42
CA ILE A 3 -5.08 1.80 -8.99
C ILE A 3 -5.50 0.88 -10.14
N LYS A 4 -6.16 1.39 -11.19
CA LYS A 4 -6.60 0.59 -12.34
C LYS A 4 -5.41 0.07 -13.14
N SER A 5 -4.29 0.79 -13.13
CA SER A 5 -3.03 0.33 -13.74
C SER A 5 -2.40 -0.87 -13.02
N ALA A 6 -2.86 -1.22 -11.81
CA ALA A 6 -2.35 -2.35 -11.05
C ALA A 6 -3.08 -3.68 -11.35
N LYS A 7 -3.96 -3.72 -12.36
CA LYS A 7 -4.68 -4.93 -12.75
C LYS A 7 -3.72 -6.07 -13.07
N GLY A 8 -3.94 -7.25 -12.48
CA GLY A 8 -3.11 -8.43 -12.65
C GLY A 8 -1.76 -8.40 -11.92
N LYS A 9 -1.43 -7.30 -11.22
CA LYS A 9 -0.22 -7.21 -10.39
C LYS A 9 -0.38 -7.92 -9.04
N LYS A 10 0.72 -8.08 -8.31
CA LYS A 10 0.75 -8.71 -6.98
C LYS A 10 0.50 -7.67 -5.89
N LEU A 11 -0.53 -7.88 -5.07
CA LEU A 11 -0.85 -7.03 -3.92
C LEU A 11 -0.32 -7.62 -2.61
N GLY A 12 0.33 -6.79 -1.80
CA GLY A 12 0.75 -7.10 -0.44
C GLY A 12 -0.14 -6.42 0.60
N TYR A 13 -0.62 -7.22 1.55
CA TYR A 13 -1.25 -6.76 2.79
C TYR A 13 -0.23 -6.84 3.93
N ALA A 14 -0.37 -5.94 4.90
CA ALA A 14 0.52 -5.93 6.06
C ALA A 14 0.23 -7.12 6.98
N ASP A 15 -0.96 -7.14 7.57
CA ASP A 15 -1.37 -8.12 8.59
C ASP A 15 -2.90 -8.36 8.50
N PRO A 16 -3.39 -9.60 8.70
CA PRO A 16 -4.82 -9.90 8.64
C PRO A 16 -5.68 -9.18 9.69
N ASP A 17 -5.10 -8.73 10.80
CA ASP A 17 -5.81 -7.98 11.86
C ASP A 17 -5.68 -6.46 11.68
N SER A 18 -5.04 -5.99 10.61
CA SER A 18 -4.81 -4.56 10.37
C SER A 18 -5.99 -3.86 9.67
N THR A 19 -6.44 -2.75 10.25
CA THR A 19 -7.45 -1.89 9.62
C THR A 19 -6.93 -1.24 8.33
N SER A 20 -5.81 -0.51 8.39
CA SER A 20 -5.24 0.21 7.23
C SER A 20 -4.41 -0.69 6.31
N GLY A 21 -3.75 -1.70 6.87
CA GLY A 21 -2.91 -2.65 6.13
C GLY A 21 -3.67 -3.83 5.51
N TYR A 22 -4.97 -3.97 5.77
CA TYR A 22 -5.79 -5.04 5.19
C TYR A 22 -7.28 -4.68 5.03
N LEU A 23 -8.03 -4.46 6.12
CA LEU A 23 -9.50 -4.41 6.08
C LEU A 23 -10.06 -3.28 5.19
N ILE A 24 -9.54 -2.07 5.32
CA ILE A 24 -9.98 -0.93 4.52
C ILE A 24 -9.62 -1.13 3.04
N PRO A 25 -8.37 -1.47 2.67
CA PRO A 25 -8.03 -1.83 1.29
C PRO A 25 -8.87 -2.96 0.69
N LEU A 26 -9.15 -4.01 1.48
CA LEU A 26 -9.96 -5.16 1.05
C LEU A 26 -11.38 -4.75 0.65
N THR A 27 -11.96 -3.78 1.35
CA THR A 27 -13.36 -3.37 1.15
C THR A 27 -13.53 -2.15 0.25
N GLN A 28 -12.52 -1.28 0.14
CA GLN A 28 -12.63 0.00 -0.59
C GLN A 28 -12.03 -0.05 -2.00
N ILE A 29 -10.87 -0.70 -2.21
CA ILE A 29 -10.28 -0.83 -3.56
C ILE A 29 -11.27 -1.46 -4.56
N PRO A 30 -12.13 -2.44 -4.18
CA PRO A 30 -13.14 -2.97 -5.09
C PRO A 30 -14.14 -1.94 -5.61
N LYS A 31 -14.39 -0.86 -4.88
CA LYS A 31 -15.30 0.21 -5.31
C LYS A 31 -14.70 1.06 -6.42
N ASP A 32 -13.37 1.22 -6.42
CA ASP A 32 -12.64 2.01 -7.42
C ASP A 32 -12.29 1.18 -8.67
N THR A 33 -12.04 -0.11 -8.47
CA THR A 33 -11.65 -1.05 -9.53
C THR A 33 -12.83 -1.77 -10.18
N GLY A 34 -13.97 -1.86 -9.49
CA GLY A 34 -15.17 -2.57 -9.94
C GLY A 34 -15.09 -4.10 -9.78
N ALA A 35 -14.08 -4.63 -9.10
CA ALA A 35 -13.89 -6.07 -8.87
C ALA A 35 -13.27 -6.33 -7.50
N SER A 36 -13.47 -7.52 -6.92
CA SER A 36 -12.79 -7.89 -5.67
C SER A 36 -11.27 -7.89 -5.88
N ASN A 37 -10.50 -7.67 -4.81
CA ASN A 37 -9.03 -7.70 -4.89
C ASN A 37 -8.52 -9.05 -5.41
N GLU A 38 -9.15 -10.16 -5.02
CA GLU A 38 -8.83 -11.51 -5.50
C GLU A 38 -9.02 -11.69 -7.02
N THR A 39 -9.92 -10.92 -7.64
CA THR A 39 -10.17 -10.97 -9.09
C THR A 39 -9.38 -9.90 -9.84
N PHE A 40 -9.15 -8.74 -9.23
CA PHE A 40 -8.47 -7.62 -9.87
C PHE A 40 -6.96 -7.80 -9.91
N PHE A 41 -6.37 -8.27 -8.81
CA PHE A 41 -4.93 -8.55 -8.70
C PHE A 41 -4.63 -9.97 -9.14
N GLY A 42 -3.41 -10.22 -9.63
CA GLY A 42 -2.99 -11.56 -10.05
C GLY A 42 -2.72 -12.49 -8.87
N SER A 43 -2.36 -11.92 -7.72
CA SER A 43 -2.21 -12.63 -6.44
C SER A 43 -2.22 -11.64 -5.27
N THR A 44 -2.59 -12.13 -4.10
CA THR A 44 -2.50 -11.38 -2.84
C THR A 44 -1.67 -12.17 -1.82
N GLN A 45 -0.92 -11.51 -0.96
CA GLN A 45 -0.23 -12.15 0.17
C GLN A 45 -0.14 -11.23 1.39
N PHE A 46 0.10 -11.82 2.56
CA PHE A 46 0.43 -11.10 3.78
C PHE A 46 1.95 -11.08 3.98
N ASN A 47 2.49 -9.93 4.36
CA ASN A 47 3.93 -9.72 4.50
C ASN A 47 4.40 -9.65 5.97
N GLY A 48 3.49 -9.79 6.94
CA GLY A 48 3.83 -9.90 8.36
C GLY A 48 4.18 -8.56 9.00
N GLY A 49 3.36 -7.55 8.75
CA GLY A 49 3.45 -6.22 9.35
C GLY A 49 3.68 -5.10 8.34
N HIS A 50 3.46 -3.87 8.80
CA HIS A 50 3.48 -2.65 7.98
C HIS A 50 4.86 -2.41 7.33
N GLU A 51 5.92 -2.37 8.14
CA GLU A 51 7.30 -2.21 7.62
C GLU A 51 7.63 -3.26 6.57
N ASN A 52 7.38 -4.54 6.86
CA ASN A 52 7.65 -5.63 5.92
C ASN A 52 6.84 -5.50 4.62
N ASN A 53 5.64 -4.90 4.66
CA ASN A 53 4.82 -4.71 3.47
C ASN A 53 5.43 -3.67 2.51
N VAL A 54 5.92 -2.56 3.05
CA VAL A 54 6.65 -1.54 2.27
C VAL A 54 7.93 -2.14 1.68
N LEU A 55 8.70 -2.88 2.49
CA LEU A 55 9.93 -3.53 2.03
C LEU A 55 9.67 -4.62 0.98
N ALA A 56 8.52 -5.29 1.02
CA ALA A 56 8.14 -6.28 0.03
C ALA A 56 7.93 -5.67 -1.37
N VAL A 57 7.50 -4.40 -1.46
CA VAL A 57 7.47 -3.66 -2.74
C VAL A 57 8.88 -3.32 -3.19
N ARG A 58 9.70 -2.76 -2.29
CA ARG A 58 11.12 -2.45 -2.59
C ARG A 58 11.86 -3.67 -3.14
N ASP A 59 11.66 -4.83 -2.52
CA ASP A 59 12.32 -6.08 -2.86
C ASP A 59 11.69 -6.77 -4.09
N GLY A 60 10.63 -6.22 -4.69
CA GLY A 60 9.94 -6.81 -5.85
C GLY A 60 9.16 -8.09 -5.56
N LYS A 61 8.87 -8.39 -4.28
CA LYS A 61 8.05 -9.54 -3.87
C LYS A 61 6.58 -9.31 -4.18
N VAL A 62 6.13 -8.07 -4.04
CA VAL A 62 4.83 -7.56 -4.50
C VAL A 62 5.04 -6.32 -5.35
N ASP A 63 4.05 -5.99 -6.17
CA ASP A 63 4.09 -4.80 -7.02
C ASP A 63 3.38 -3.59 -6.37
N VAL A 64 2.43 -3.86 -5.48
CA VAL A 64 1.63 -2.87 -4.75
C VAL A 64 1.52 -3.32 -3.30
N ALA A 65 1.68 -2.39 -2.36
CA ALA A 65 1.39 -2.61 -0.94
C ALA A 65 0.44 -1.54 -0.42
N VAL A 66 -0.34 -1.91 0.59
CA VAL A 66 -1.26 -1.02 1.30
C VAL A 66 -0.84 -0.90 2.76
N ASP A 67 -0.86 0.34 3.27
CA ASP A 67 -0.26 0.68 4.55
C ASP A 67 -0.93 1.93 5.17
N ASP A 68 -0.54 2.30 6.38
CA ASP A 68 -0.96 3.53 7.04
C ASP A 68 -0.14 4.76 6.59
N SER A 69 -0.82 5.89 6.52
CA SER A 69 -0.23 7.20 6.29
C SER A 69 -1.10 8.28 6.93
N SER A 70 -0.47 9.37 7.37
CA SER A 70 -1.16 10.61 7.74
C SER A 70 -1.95 11.22 6.58
N GLY A 71 -1.54 10.98 5.33
CA GLY A 71 -2.07 11.69 4.16
C GLY A 71 -1.76 13.19 4.14
N ILE A 72 -0.91 13.68 5.05
CA ILE A 72 -0.51 15.08 5.18
C ILE A 72 0.90 15.24 4.63
N GLY A 73 1.10 16.25 3.76
CA GLY A 73 2.36 16.48 3.06
C GLY A 73 2.43 15.79 1.69
N ASP A 74 3.62 15.78 1.10
CA ASP A 74 3.86 15.18 -0.22
C ASP A 74 4.32 13.72 -0.09
N PHE A 75 3.77 12.84 -0.93
CA PHE A 75 4.21 11.45 -1.07
C PHE A 75 5.70 11.35 -1.37
N LYS A 76 6.24 12.26 -2.19
CA LYS A 76 7.69 12.30 -2.53
C LYS A 76 8.59 12.54 -1.33
N ASN A 77 8.03 13.01 -0.22
CA ASN A 77 8.73 13.19 1.06
C ASN A 77 8.32 12.13 2.10
N GLY A 78 7.55 11.12 1.70
CA GLY A 78 7.03 10.07 2.58
C GLY A 78 5.83 10.46 3.44
N TYR A 79 5.19 11.61 3.19
CA TYR A 79 4.24 12.27 4.13
C TYR A 79 4.90 12.71 5.45
N THR A 80 4.11 13.21 6.40
CA THR A 80 4.60 13.70 7.71
C THR A 80 4.60 12.63 8.81
N SER A 81 3.83 11.55 8.64
CA SER A 81 3.86 10.37 9.50
C SER A 81 3.19 9.17 8.82
N GLY A 82 3.40 8.00 9.42
CA GLY A 82 2.94 6.69 8.95
C GLY A 82 4.12 5.75 8.67
N THR A 83 3.85 4.54 8.22
CA THR A 83 4.91 3.56 7.96
C THR A 83 5.82 4.00 6.81
N PHE A 84 5.25 4.45 5.67
CA PHE A 84 6.08 4.92 4.55
C PHE A 84 6.99 6.09 4.94
N HIS A 85 6.49 7.03 5.75
CA HIS A 85 7.32 8.11 6.32
C HIS A 85 8.51 7.57 7.11
N LYS A 86 8.28 6.60 8.00
CA LYS A 86 9.34 6.01 8.83
C LYS A 86 10.40 5.31 7.99
N GLU A 87 9.98 4.57 6.96
CA GLU A 87 10.89 3.88 6.04
C GLU A 87 11.75 4.86 5.23
N VAL A 88 11.15 5.95 4.75
CA VAL A 88 11.86 7.04 4.06
C VAL A 88 12.83 7.75 5.02
N ALA A 89 12.36 8.12 6.21
CA ALA A 89 13.15 8.87 7.19
C ALA A 89 14.40 8.11 7.68
N LYS A 90 14.31 6.77 7.78
CA LYS A 90 15.46 5.92 8.14
C LYS A 90 16.33 5.51 6.94
N GLY A 91 15.97 5.92 5.72
CA GLY A 91 16.70 5.59 4.49
C GLY A 91 16.55 4.14 4.03
N ALA A 92 15.52 3.42 4.47
CA ALA A 92 15.28 2.03 4.06
C ALA A 92 14.64 1.92 2.67
N VAL A 93 13.96 2.99 2.23
CA VAL A 93 13.40 3.15 0.88
C VAL A 93 13.66 4.57 0.37
N ASP A 94 13.87 4.72 -0.94
CA ASP A 94 13.86 6.03 -1.60
C ASP A 94 12.43 6.30 -2.11
N PRO A 95 11.75 7.38 -1.69
CA PRO A 95 10.39 7.66 -2.13
C PRO A 95 10.25 7.88 -3.64
N ASN A 96 11.34 8.17 -4.36
CA ASN A 96 11.34 8.30 -5.81
C ASN A 96 11.18 6.96 -6.54
N ASP A 97 11.46 5.84 -5.88
CA ASP A 97 11.27 4.49 -6.44
C ASP A 97 9.80 4.02 -6.34
N PHE A 98 8.94 4.82 -5.71
CA PHE A 98 7.55 4.47 -5.43
C PHE A 98 6.59 5.46 -6.08
N VAL A 99 5.36 5.02 -6.27
CA VAL A 99 4.25 5.88 -6.69
C VAL A 99 3.00 5.54 -5.89
N GLU A 100 2.33 6.55 -5.37
CA GLU A 100 0.99 6.36 -4.80
C GLU A 100 0.00 6.10 -5.93
N VAL A 101 -0.64 4.93 -5.91
CA VAL A 101 -1.65 4.55 -6.88
C VAL A 101 -3.07 4.59 -6.30
N TRP A 102 -3.20 4.65 -4.98
CA TRP A 102 -4.47 4.60 -4.28
C TRP A 102 -4.34 5.22 -2.88
N ARG A 103 -5.42 5.84 -2.41
CA ARG A 103 -5.54 6.35 -1.05
C ARG A 103 -6.98 6.15 -0.56
N SER A 104 -7.15 5.69 0.66
CA SER A 104 -8.46 5.60 1.29
C SER A 104 -9.02 6.99 1.65
N GLY A 105 -10.30 7.04 1.99
CA GLY A 105 -10.80 8.11 2.86
C GLY A 105 -10.15 8.06 4.26
N LEU A 106 -10.45 9.06 5.08
CA LEU A 106 -9.96 9.09 6.47
C LEU A 106 -10.50 7.88 7.25
N ILE A 107 -9.60 7.17 7.93
CA ILE A 107 -9.92 6.06 8.83
C ILE A 107 -10.00 6.65 10.25
N PRO A 108 -11.16 6.59 10.94
CA PRO A 108 -11.32 7.13 12.30
C PRO A 108 -10.50 6.41 13.38
#